data_AF-A0A1I3DRU8-F1
#
_entry.id   AF-A0A1I3DRU8-F1
#
_cell.length_a   1.000
_cell.length_b   1.000
_cell.length_c   1.000
_cell.angle_alpha   90.00
_cell.angle_beta   90.00
_cell.angle_gamma   90.00
#
_symmetry.space_group_name_H-M   'P 1'
#
loop_
_entity.id
_entity.type
_entity.pdbx_description
1 polymer ?
#
loop_
_entity_poly.entity_id
_entity_poly.type
_entity_poly.pdbx_seq_one_letter_code
_entity_poly.pdbx_strand_id
1 'polypeptide(L)'
;MKKLYYFLFFLISLSTLKSQNKTLKFDHNYIDSENHWITVKNDKTPGQIFFAYLYFDESGGGYSLRSLGSFNYDNEKISDIKKSDNEKSANIMRVPNAKIAFGWLDNFQVKDLGLPEVPLYMKVYNSIDDKNEKIVERASSMNGLGDSKNAVAQLQKVYDNKFKSKKLYFEMAYALNALGNFEMAKKIAEEALTNNFKDEFIDKEYLYALIHSNNLEIADQFLKKNISEIKSPINREESIVNILNFASKNKQTVIFNYWLKFYYGEFSNNGKYKDAVKKFESDINQK
;
A
#
# COMPACT_ATOMS: atom_id res chain seq x y z
N MET A 1 -69.49 15.52 13.00
CA MET A 1 -68.91 15.23 11.66
C MET A 1 -67.63 16.00 11.32
N LYS A 2 -67.16 16.99 12.10
CA LYS A 2 -65.90 17.73 11.82
C LYS A 2 -64.62 17.12 12.42
N LYS A 3 -64.71 16.09 13.28
CA LYS A 3 -63.54 15.44 13.91
C LYS A 3 -62.99 14.23 13.14
N LEU A 4 -63.71 13.72 12.13
CA LEU A 4 -63.29 12.55 11.35
C LEU A 4 -62.32 12.91 10.20
N TYR A 5 -62.34 14.16 9.73
CA TYR A 5 -61.49 14.63 8.63
C TYR A 5 -60.02 14.83 9.01
N TYR A 6 -59.73 15.14 10.28
CA TYR A 6 -58.35 15.31 10.74
C TYR A 6 -57.60 13.97 10.86
N PHE A 7 -58.30 12.85 11.06
CA PHE A 7 -57.67 11.53 11.11
C PHE A 7 -57.30 11.02 9.71
N LEU A 8 -58.11 11.34 8.69
CA LEU A 8 -57.84 10.98 7.31
C LEU A 8 -56.67 11.77 6.69
N PHE A 9 -56.45 13.02 7.13
CA PHE A 9 -55.32 13.84 6.67
C PHE A 9 -53.97 13.41 7.29
N PHE A 10 -53.98 12.74 8.46
CA PHE A 10 -52.77 12.24 9.11
C PHE A 10 -52.28 10.90 8.55
N LEU A 11 -53.18 10.10 7.94
CA LEU A 11 -52.85 8.81 7.32
C LEU A 11 -52.21 8.93 5.93
N ILE A 12 -52.36 10.06 5.24
CA ILE A 12 -51.80 10.28 3.90
C ILE A 12 -50.35 10.83 3.98
N SER A 13 -49.92 11.39 5.11
CA SER A 13 -48.54 11.87 5.28
C SER A 13 -47.51 10.79 5.61
N LEU A 14 -47.92 9.52 5.80
CA LEU A 14 -47.02 8.40 6.13
C LEU A 14 -46.58 7.57 4.92
N SER A 15 -47.13 7.79 3.72
CA SER A 15 -46.87 6.94 2.54
C SER A 15 -45.79 7.46 1.58
N THR A 16 -45.08 8.55 1.92
CA THR A 16 -43.97 9.07 1.09
C THR A 16 -42.60 9.04 1.76
N LEU A 17 -42.38 8.14 2.70
CA LEU A 17 -41.02 7.60 2.88
C LEU A 17 -40.75 6.65 1.71
N LYS A 18 -40.54 7.22 0.52
CA LYS A 18 -39.82 6.48 -0.52
C LYS A 18 -38.50 6.12 0.13
N SER A 19 -38.25 4.83 0.32
CA SER A 19 -36.91 4.31 0.56
C SER A 19 -36.01 5.01 -0.46
N GLN A 20 -35.18 5.95 0.00
CA GLN A 20 -34.08 6.42 -0.82
C GLN A 20 -33.13 5.23 -0.87
N ASN A 21 -33.37 4.31 -1.80
CA ASN A 21 -32.33 3.40 -2.22
C ASN A 21 -31.24 4.32 -2.75
N LYS A 22 -30.23 4.60 -1.92
CA LYS A 22 -29.11 5.42 -2.35
C LYS A 22 -28.46 4.67 -3.51
N THR A 23 -28.28 5.37 -4.62
CA THR A 23 -27.45 4.90 -5.72
C THR A 23 -26.09 4.47 -5.16
N LEU A 24 -25.61 3.28 -5.53
CA LEU A 24 -24.27 2.82 -5.14
C LEU A 24 -23.23 3.81 -5.69
N LYS A 25 -22.52 4.49 -4.79
CA LYS A 25 -21.42 5.40 -5.11
C LYS A 25 -20.10 4.67 -4.90
N PHE A 26 -19.21 4.79 -5.87
CA PHE A 26 -17.88 4.18 -5.84
C PHE A 26 -16.85 5.29 -5.68
N ASP A 27 -16.77 5.85 -4.48
CA ASP A 27 -15.99 7.04 -4.13
C ASP A 27 -15.13 6.85 -2.87
N HIS A 28 -15.15 5.67 -2.25
CA HIS A 28 -14.33 5.34 -1.10
C HIS A 28 -13.04 4.62 -1.51
N ASN A 29 -11.92 4.94 -0.87
CA ASN A 29 -10.66 4.18 -1.03
C ASN A 29 -10.60 3.02 -0.01
N TYR A 30 -9.50 2.26 -0.04
CA TYR A 30 -9.29 1.11 0.83
C TYR A 30 -9.09 1.47 2.33
N ILE A 31 -8.56 2.67 2.62
CA ILE A 31 -8.35 3.15 4.00
C ILE A 31 -9.71 3.49 4.62
N ASP A 32 -10.50 4.29 3.92
CA ASP A 32 -11.85 4.68 4.38
C ASP A 32 -12.73 3.44 4.57
N SER A 33 -12.55 2.46 3.68
CA SER A 33 -13.33 1.22 3.65
C SER A 33 -12.87 0.16 4.65
N GLU A 34 -11.85 0.40 5.48
CA GLU A 34 -11.41 -0.57 6.49
C GLU A 34 -12.57 -0.89 7.43
N ASN A 35 -12.85 -2.18 7.63
CA ASN A 35 -13.95 -2.70 8.45
C ASN A 35 -15.35 -2.36 7.94
N HIS A 36 -15.52 -2.31 6.62
CA HIS A 36 -16.82 -2.10 5.99
C HIS A 36 -17.18 -3.22 5.00
N TRP A 37 -18.48 -3.47 4.86
CA TRP A 37 -19.02 -4.15 3.71
C TRP A 37 -18.93 -3.24 2.49
N ILE A 38 -18.20 -3.71 1.48
CA ILE A 38 -17.96 -2.96 0.27
C ILE A 38 -18.43 -3.70 -0.97
N THR A 39 -18.52 -2.93 -2.04
CA THR A 39 -18.78 -3.37 -3.39
C THR A 39 -17.68 -2.92 -4.33
N VAL A 40 -17.40 -3.74 -5.33
CA VAL A 40 -16.45 -3.44 -6.41
C VAL A 40 -17.10 -3.81 -7.74
N LYS A 41 -16.99 -2.94 -8.74
CA LYS A 41 -17.48 -3.22 -10.09
C LYS A 41 -16.69 -4.34 -10.74
N ASN A 42 -17.37 -5.19 -11.51
CA ASN A 42 -16.71 -6.13 -12.39
C ASN A 42 -16.46 -5.47 -13.76
N ASP A 43 -15.21 -5.12 -14.05
CA ASP A 43 -14.85 -4.53 -15.35
C ASP A 43 -15.06 -5.48 -16.53
N LYS A 44 -15.12 -6.81 -16.28
CA LYS A 44 -15.33 -7.83 -17.32
C LYS A 44 -16.80 -8.11 -17.62
N THR A 45 -17.68 -7.86 -16.66
CA THR A 45 -19.12 -8.16 -16.77
C THR A 45 -19.90 -6.92 -16.33
N PRO A 46 -20.22 -6.00 -17.26
CA PRO A 46 -20.97 -4.79 -16.94
C PRO A 46 -22.28 -5.09 -16.21
N GLY A 47 -22.58 -4.33 -15.16
CA GLY A 47 -23.77 -4.51 -14.32
C GLY A 47 -23.61 -5.54 -13.19
N GLN A 48 -22.59 -6.41 -13.24
CA GLN A 48 -22.26 -7.30 -12.13
C GLN A 48 -21.38 -6.57 -11.11
N ILE A 49 -21.75 -6.68 -9.84
CA ILE A 49 -21.05 -6.10 -8.70
C ILE A 49 -20.64 -7.21 -7.76
N PHE A 50 -19.37 -7.22 -7.35
CA PHE A 50 -18.90 -8.08 -6.26
C PHE A 50 -19.12 -7.39 -4.92
N PHE A 51 -19.44 -8.15 -3.89
CA PHE A 51 -19.44 -7.65 -2.51
C PHE A 51 -18.49 -8.46 -1.63
N ALA A 52 -17.79 -7.74 -0.75
CA ALA A 52 -16.77 -8.28 0.12
C ALA A 52 -16.73 -7.49 1.42
N TYR A 53 -16.12 -8.08 2.45
CA TYR A 53 -15.71 -7.31 3.62
C TYR A 53 -14.24 -6.88 3.45
N LEU A 54 -13.96 -5.59 3.57
CA LEU A 54 -12.60 -5.07 3.55
C LEU A 54 -12.08 -4.94 4.97
N TYR A 55 -10.91 -5.52 5.24
CA TYR A 55 -10.29 -5.48 6.55
C TYR A 55 -8.77 -5.43 6.44
N PHE A 56 -8.11 -5.04 7.54
CA PHE A 56 -6.67 -5.16 7.67
C PHE A 56 -6.33 -6.49 8.36
N ASP A 57 -5.55 -7.33 7.69
CA ASP A 57 -5.07 -8.61 8.20
C ASP A 57 -3.74 -8.43 8.94
N GLU A 58 -3.82 -8.35 10.27
CA GLU A 58 -2.66 -8.15 11.15
C GLU A 58 -1.71 -9.36 11.20
N SER A 59 -2.06 -10.51 10.62
CA SER A 59 -1.21 -11.71 10.57
C SER A 59 -0.09 -11.64 9.51
N GLY A 60 0.26 -10.43 9.05
CA GLY A 60 1.23 -10.17 7.98
C GLY A 60 0.60 -10.02 6.61
N GLY A 61 -0.73 -9.80 6.58
CA GLY A 61 -1.46 -9.82 5.34
C GLY A 61 -1.82 -8.46 4.74
N GLY A 62 -2.02 -7.45 5.57
CA GLY A 62 -2.38 -6.12 5.11
C GLY A 62 -3.83 -6.02 4.63
N TYR A 63 -4.13 -5.00 3.83
CA TYR A 63 -5.49 -4.75 3.36
C TYR A 63 -6.02 -5.88 2.47
N SER A 64 -7.13 -6.45 2.89
CA SER A 64 -7.68 -7.69 2.38
C SER A 64 -9.18 -7.61 2.18
N LEU A 65 -9.64 -8.32 1.17
CA LEU A 65 -11.02 -8.44 0.76
C LEU A 65 -11.41 -9.90 0.94
N ARG A 66 -12.42 -10.19 1.77
CA ARG A 66 -13.08 -11.50 1.77
C ARG A 66 -14.33 -11.42 0.92
N SER A 67 -14.24 -11.90 -0.32
CA SER A 67 -15.35 -11.92 -1.26
C SER A 67 -16.36 -13.00 -0.91
N LEU A 68 -17.64 -12.63 -0.85
CA LEU A 68 -18.74 -13.52 -0.51
C LEU A 68 -19.69 -13.77 -1.68
N GLY A 69 -19.52 -13.05 -2.78
CA GLY A 69 -20.41 -13.23 -3.93
C GLY A 69 -20.49 -12.03 -4.85
N SER A 70 -21.53 -12.05 -5.67
CA SER A 70 -21.88 -10.97 -6.58
C SER A 70 -23.39 -10.81 -6.69
N PHE A 71 -23.82 -9.66 -7.19
CA PHE A 71 -25.20 -9.41 -7.58
C PHE A 71 -25.22 -8.54 -8.83
N ASN A 72 -26.37 -8.48 -9.49
CA ASN A 72 -26.64 -7.51 -10.53
C ASN A 72 -27.23 -6.24 -9.90
N TYR A 73 -26.80 -5.08 -10.38
CA TYR A 73 -27.33 -3.80 -9.93
C TYR A 73 -27.76 -2.97 -11.12
N ASP A 74 -29.07 -2.81 -11.24
CA ASP A 74 -29.70 -2.00 -12.28
C ASP A 74 -30.86 -1.20 -11.68
N ASN A 75 -31.04 0.04 -12.14
CA ASN A 75 -32.12 0.93 -11.70
C ASN A 75 -32.28 0.99 -10.16
N GLU A 76 -31.15 1.04 -9.44
CA GLU A 76 -31.09 1.09 -7.97
C GLU A 76 -31.68 -0.14 -7.26
N LYS A 77 -31.76 -1.28 -7.97
CA LYS A 77 -32.22 -2.56 -7.45
C LYS A 77 -31.15 -3.62 -7.56
N ILE A 78 -31.00 -4.38 -6.47
CA ILE A 78 -30.16 -5.56 -6.40
C ILE A 78 -30.99 -6.75 -6.92
N SER A 79 -30.44 -7.52 -7.85
CA SER A 79 -31.01 -8.79 -8.34
C SER A 79 -29.93 -9.86 -8.50
N ASP A 80 -30.34 -11.10 -8.77
CA ASP A 80 -29.45 -12.21 -9.13
C ASP A 80 -28.27 -12.41 -8.15
N ILE A 81 -28.57 -12.35 -6.85
CA ILE A 81 -27.56 -12.51 -5.80
C ILE A 81 -26.99 -13.93 -5.86
N LYS A 82 -25.70 -14.01 -6.13
CA LYS A 82 -24.89 -15.24 -6.12
C LYS A 82 -23.96 -15.18 -4.92
N LYS A 83 -24.21 -16.00 -3.90
CA LYS A 83 -23.33 -16.11 -2.73
C LYS A 83 -22.43 -17.33 -2.86
N SER A 84 -21.26 -17.28 -2.23
CA SER A 84 -20.47 -18.48 -1.96
C SER A 84 -21.23 -19.30 -0.91
N ASP A 85 -21.53 -20.56 -1.24
CA ASP A 85 -22.33 -21.46 -0.39
C ASP A 85 -21.66 -21.81 0.95
N ASN A 86 -20.40 -21.41 1.14
CA ASN A 86 -19.65 -21.65 2.37
C ASN A 86 -18.80 -20.42 2.74
N GLU A 87 -18.93 -19.93 3.97
CA GLU A 87 -18.01 -18.90 4.51
C GLU A 87 -16.54 -19.39 4.51
N LYS A 88 -16.36 -20.72 4.54
CA LYS A 88 -15.05 -21.41 4.42
C LYS A 88 -14.49 -21.42 2.99
N SER A 89 -15.31 -21.20 1.97
CA SER A 89 -14.90 -21.09 0.55
C SER A 89 -14.89 -19.64 0.06
N ALA A 90 -14.89 -18.67 0.98
CA ALA A 90 -14.76 -17.28 0.62
C ALA A 90 -13.35 -17.01 0.06
N ASN A 91 -13.29 -16.39 -1.12
CA ASN A 91 -12.02 -16.01 -1.73
C ASN A 91 -11.45 -14.79 -0.98
N ILE A 92 -10.28 -14.98 -0.37
CA ILE A 92 -9.52 -13.88 0.25
C ILE A 92 -8.57 -13.33 -0.81
N MET A 93 -8.65 -12.03 -1.06
CA MET A 93 -7.79 -11.33 -2.00
C MET A 93 -7.12 -10.16 -1.28
N ARG A 94 -5.85 -9.90 -1.56
CA ARG A 94 -5.22 -8.63 -1.17
C ARG A 94 -5.79 -7.52 -2.04
N VAL A 95 -5.89 -6.31 -1.49
CA VAL A 95 -6.16 -5.13 -2.31
C VAL A 95 -5.01 -5.03 -3.33
N PRO A 96 -5.28 -5.05 -4.64
CA PRO A 96 -4.21 -5.17 -5.64
C PRO A 96 -3.53 -3.84 -5.96
N ASN A 97 -4.20 -2.70 -5.73
CA ASN A 97 -3.62 -1.36 -5.84
C ASN A 97 -4.49 -0.33 -5.12
N ALA A 98 -3.89 0.81 -4.76
CA ALA A 98 -4.54 1.88 -3.99
C ALA A 98 -5.64 2.67 -4.74
N LYS A 99 -5.77 2.52 -6.07
CA LYS A 99 -6.67 3.35 -6.91
C LYS A 99 -8.08 2.78 -7.04
N ILE A 100 -8.35 1.59 -6.47
CA ILE A 100 -9.67 0.99 -6.53
C ILE A 100 -10.64 1.83 -5.71
N ALA A 101 -11.74 2.22 -6.35
CA ALA A 101 -12.85 2.87 -5.70
C ALA A 101 -13.90 1.82 -5.28
N PHE A 102 -14.24 1.84 -4.01
CA PHE A 102 -15.19 0.96 -3.37
C PHE A 102 -16.50 1.70 -3.15
N GLY A 103 -17.61 0.97 -3.27
CA GLY A 103 -18.89 1.47 -2.79
C GLY A 103 -19.28 0.81 -1.48
N TRP A 104 -19.71 1.60 -0.50
CA TRP A 104 -20.18 1.05 0.76
C TRP A 104 -21.58 0.49 0.62
N LEU A 105 -21.83 -0.65 1.25
CA LEU A 105 -23.17 -1.15 1.47
C LEU A 105 -23.76 -0.47 2.70
N ASP A 106 -24.93 0.13 2.55
CA ASP A 106 -25.67 0.67 3.70
C ASP A 106 -26.34 -0.45 4.52
N ASN A 107 -26.88 -0.11 5.69
CA ASN A 107 -27.49 -1.08 6.59
C ASN A 107 -28.69 -1.83 5.96
N PHE A 108 -29.43 -1.19 5.05
CA PHE A 108 -30.53 -1.85 4.35
C PHE A 108 -29.98 -2.88 3.36
N GLN A 109 -28.96 -2.51 2.58
CA GLN A 109 -28.32 -3.42 1.63
C GLN A 109 -27.60 -4.58 2.32
N VAL A 110 -26.90 -4.33 3.43
CA VAL A 110 -26.29 -5.38 4.27
C VAL A 110 -27.35 -6.38 4.74
N LYS A 111 -28.51 -5.88 5.20
CA LYS A 111 -29.63 -6.72 5.65
C LYS A 111 -30.31 -7.48 4.51
N ASP A 112 -30.55 -6.84 3.37
CA ASP A 112 -31.14 -7.47 2.17
C ASP A 112 -30.23 -8.56 1.62
N LEU A 113 -28.92 -8.36 1.72
CA LEU A 113 -27.92 -9.37 1.42
C LEU A 113 -27.75 -10.41 2.53
N GLY A 114 -28.50 -10.34 3.64
CA GLY A 114 -28.42 -11.27 4.76
C GLY A 114 -27.02 -11.36 5.37
N LEU A 115 -26.28 -10.26 5.38
CA LEU A 115 -24.93 -10.17 5.93
C LEU A 115 -25.00 -9.74 7.40
N PRO A 116 -24.08 -10.23 8.26
CA PRO A 116 -23.96 -9.71 9.62
C PRO A 116 -23.41 -8.28 9.59
N GLU A 117 -23.69 -7.48 10.62
CA GLU A 117 -23.10 -6.13 10.75
C GLU A 117 -21.57 -6.18 10.72
N VAL A 118 -20.99 -7.08 11.52
CA VAL A 118 -19.56 -7.40 11.50
C VAL A 118 -19.39 -8.92 11.35
N PRO A 119 -18.57 -9.41 10.41
CA PRO A 119 -18.34 -10.84 10.24
C PRO A 119 -17.72 -11.49 11.49
N LEU A 120 -18.16 -12.70 11.85
CA LEU A 120 -17.68 -13.41 13.04
C LEU A 120 -16.16 -13.68 13.01
N TYR A 121 -15.60 -13.93 11.82
CA TYR A 121 -14.16 -14.14 11.65
C TYR A 121 -13.32 -12.90 11.96
N MET A 122 -13.90 -11.70 12.04
CA MET A 122 -13.15 -10.50 12.40
C MET A 122 -12.63 -10.52 13.85
N LYS A 123 -13.18 -11.38 14.71
CA LYS A 123 -12.72 -11.55 16.09
C LYS A 123 -11.26 -12.03 16.21
N VAL A 124 -10.70 -12.63 15.16
CA VAL A 124 -9.34 -13.20 15.20
C VAL A 124 -8.27 -12.35 14.50
N TYR A 125 -8.63 -11.22 13.86
CA TYR A 125 -7.71 -10.40 13.06
C TYR A 125 -7.16 -9.16 13.78
N ASN A 126 -7.12 -9.20 15.12
CA ASN A 126 -6.62 -8.13 15.97
C ASN A 126 -5.52 -8.69 16.88
N SER A 127 -4.34 -8.94 16.31
CA SER A 127 -3.24 -9.66 16.97
C SER A 127 -2.12 -8.75 17.47
N ILE A 128 -2.05 -7.52 16.97
CA ILE A 128 -1.07 -6.53 17.45
C ILE A 128 -1.69 -5.83 18.66
N ASP A 129 -0.95 -5.64 19.73
CA ASP A 129 -1.47 -4.91 20.90
C ASP A 129 -1.05 -3.44 20.88
N ASP A 130 0.18 -3.15 20.43
CA ASP A 130 0.72 -1.80 20.39
C ASP A 130 0.06 -0.97 19.27
N LYS A 131 -0.50 0.18 19.67
CA LYS A 131 -1.23 1.08 18.75
C LYS A 131 -0.31 1.74 17.73
N ASN A 132 0.93 2.03 18.08
CA ASN A 132 1.90 2.61 17.15
C ASN A 132 2.36 1.57 16.13
N GLU A 133 2.61 0.33 16.57
CA GLU A 133 2.92 -0.78 15.67
C GLU A 133 1.79 -1.03 14.67
N LYS A 134 0.52 -0.99 15.11
CA LYS A 134 -0.63 -1.08 14.19
C LYS A 134 -0.63 -0.03 13.09
N ILE A 135 -0.26 1.20 13.43
CA ILE A 135 -0.18 2.29 12.46
C ILE A 135 0.97 2.05 11.49
N VAL A 136 2.13 1.61 11.99
CA VAL A 136 3.30 1.27 11.16
C VAL A 136 3.00 0.11 10.21
N GLU A 137 2.32 -0.94 10.66
CA GLU A 137 1.91 -2.07 9.81
C GLU A 137 0.93 -1.67 8.70
N ARG A 138 -0.05 -0.82 9.04
CA ARG A 138 -0.97 -0.25 8.05
C ARG A 138 -0.24 0.59 7.03
N ALA A 139 0.67 1.47 7.46
CA ALA A 139 1.47 2.29 6.56
C ALA A 139 2.43 1.47 5.68
N SER A 140 3.00 0.39 6.21
CA SER A 140 3.78 -0.59 5.43
C SER A 140 2.95 -1.19 4.29
N SER A 141 1.70 -1.56 4.56
CA SER A 141 0.78 -2.02 3.51
C SER A 141 0.43 -0.91 2.51
N MET A 142 0.27 0.34 2.96
CA MET A 142 0.06 1.49 2.06
C MET A 142 1.26 1.68 1.12
N ASN A 143 2.49 1.60 1.63
CA ASN A 143 3.71 1.62 0.82
C ASN A 143 3.73 0.49 -0.21
N GLY A 144 3.42 -0.74 0.21
CA GLY A 144 3.31 -1.89 -0.69
C GLY A 144 2.26 -1.73 -1.81
N LEU A 145 1.23 -0.91 -1.58
CA LEU A 145 0.21 -0.55 -2.56
C LEU A 145 0.57 0.65 -3.44
N GLY A 146 1.76 1.23 -3.25
CA GLY A 146 2.23 2.44 -3.94
C GLY A 146 1.61 3.74 -3.41
N ASP A 147 1.04 3.73 -2.21
CA ASP A 147 0.39 4.88 -1.58
C ASP A 147 1.26 5.52 -0.50
N SER A 148 2.49 5.85 -0.89
CA SER A 148 3.50 6.42 0.02
C SER A 148 3.06 7.75 0.63
N LYS A 149 2.19 8.50 -0.04
CA LYS A 149 1.66 9.77 0.50
C LYS A 149 0.85 9.54 1.78
N ASN A 150 -0.09 8.59 1.76
CA ASN A 150 -0.86 8.25 2.96
C ASN A 150 0.00 7.52 3.99
N ALA A 151 0.96 6.69 3.55
CA ALA A 151 1.92 6.05 4.44
C ALA A 151 2.71 7.07 5.28
N VAL A 152 3.33 8.09 4.64
CA VAL A 152 4.05 9.16 5.33
C VAL A 152 3.15 9.87 6.34
N ALA A 153 1.91 10.19 5.96
CA ALA A 153 0.97 10.89 6.85
C ALA A 153 0.67 10.10 8.14
N GLN A 154 0.66 8.76 8.07
CA GLN A 154 0.46 7.91 9.25
C GLN A 154 1.76 7.70 10.04
N LEU A 155 2.88 7.42 9.35
CA LEU A 155 4.19 7.21 9.97
C LEU A 155 4.67 8.46 10.71
N GLN A 156 4.40 9.66 10.18
CA GLN A 156 4.77 10.93 10.81
C GLN A 156 4.12 11.09 12.19
N LYS A 157 2.83 10.72 12.33
CA LYS A 157 2.12 10.80 13.63
C LYS A 157 2.81 9.95 14.70
N VAL A 158 3.27 8.77 14.30
CA VAL A 158 3.94 7.81 15.20
C VAL A 158 5.34 8.31 15.53
N TYR A 159 6.08 8.80 14.53
CA TYR A 159 7.41 9.37 14.68
C TYR A 159 7.42 10.62 15.59
N ASP A 160 6.43 11.52 15.44
CA ASP A 160 6.31 12.74 16.25
C ASP A 160 6.09 12.43 17.74
N ASN A 161 5.41 11.33 18.04
CA ASN A 161 5.22 10.79 19.39
C ASN A 161 6.46 10.07 19.95
N LYS A 162 7.62 10.18 19.28
CA LYS A 162 8.90 9.58 19.67
C LYS A 162 8.90 8.07 19.73
N PHE A 163 7.94 7.40 19.09
CA PHE A 163 8.00 5.96 18.91
C PHE A 163 9.18 5.61 17.99
N LYS A 164 9.92 4.57 18.35
CA LYS A 164 11.12 4.15 17.62
C LYS A 164 11.05 2.65 17.39
N SER A 165 11.03 2.25 16.13
CA SER A 165 11.20 0.86 15.74
C SER A 165 11.91 0.79 14.40
N LYS A 166 12.66 -0.29 14.18
CA LYS A 166 13.34 -0.56 12.91
C LYS A 166 12.39 -0.42 11.71
N LYS A 167 11.17 -0.96 11.84
CA LYS A 167 10.15 -0.92 10.79
C LYS A 167 9.64 0.50 10.52
N LEU A 168 9.40 1.32 11.56
CA LEU A 168 9.02 2.73 11.37
C LEU A 168 10.05 3.45 10.50
N TYR A 169 11.33 3.33 10.85
CA TYR A 169 12.40 4.02 10.12
C TYR A 169 12.51 3.56 8.68
N PHE A 170 12.49 2.24 8.45
CA PHE A 170 12.52 1.68 7.10
C PHE A 170 11.34 2.19 6.26
N GLU A 171 10.11 2.00 6.74
CA GLU A 171 8.90 2.35 5.98
C GLU A 171 8.80 3.86 5.72
N MET A 172 9.27 4.68 6.66
CA MET A 172 9.28 6.13 6.51
C MET A 172 10.33 6.57 5.48
N ALA A 173 11.56 6.02 5.54
CA ALA A 173 12.60 6.32 4.56
C ALA A 173 12.17 5.89 3.14
N TYR A 174 11.62 4.69 3.00
CA TYR A 174 11.07 4.19 1.75
C TYR A 174 9.99 5.12 1.19
N ALA A 175 8.99 5.48 2.01
CA ALA A 175 7.88 6.32 1.59
C ALA A 175 8.35 7.72 1.15
N LEU A 176 9.32 8.30 1.87
CA LEU A 176 9.90 9.60 1.53
C LEU A 176 10.72 9.53 0.23
N ASN A 177 11.49 8.47 0.02
CA ASN A 177 12.21 8.23 -1.24
C ASN A 177 11.25 8.11 -2.41
N ALA A 178 10.16 7.33 -2.26
CA ALA A 178 9.14 7.18 -3.29
C ALA A 178 8.45 8.51 -3.66
N LEU A 179 8.36 9.45 -2.73
CA LEU A 179 7.83 10.79 -2.95
C LEU A 179 8.88 11.81 -3.44
N GLY A 180 10.13 11.40 -3.60
CA GLY A 180 11.22 12.28 -4.00
C GLY A 180 11.76 13.20 -2.91
N ASN A 181 11.36 12.98 -1.64
CA ASN A 181 11.87 13.75 -0.50
C ASN A 181 13.17 13.14 0.04
N PHE A 182 14.20 13.12 -0.81
CA PHE A 182 15.46 12.40 -0.56
C PHE A 182 16.22 12.95 0.66
N GLU A 183 16.21 14.26 0.90
CA GLU A 183 16.88 14.86 2.07
C GLU A 183 16.26 14.39 3.39
N MET A 184 14.93 14.31 3.46
CA MET A 184 14.26 13.80 4.66
C MET A 184 14.44 12.28 4.79
N ALA A 185 14.36 11.53 3.68
CA ALA A 185 14.62 10.09 3.69
C ALA A 185 16.02 9.77 4.22
N LYS A 186 17.02 10.51 3.75
CA LYS A 186 18.41 10.45 4.22
C LYS A 186 18.48 10.65 5.74
N LYS A 187 17.90 11.73 6.25
CA LYS A 187 17.88 12.04 7.69
C LYS A 187 17.22 10.92 8.52
N ILE A 188 16.08 10.40 8.07
CA ILE A 188 15.37 9.31 8.76
C ILE A 188 16.22 8.03 8.79
N ALA A 189 16.87 7.68 7.69
CA ALA A 189 17.72 6.50 7.65
C ALA A 189 19.01 6.68 8.47
N GLU A 190 19.64 7.86 8.47
CA GLU A 190 20.77 8.21 9.35
C GLU A 190 20.40 8.09 10.84
N GLU A 191 19.21 8.56 11.21
CA GLU A 191 18.70 8.39 12.58
C GLU A 191 18.54 6.91 12.91
N ALA A 192 18.02 6.09 12.00
CA ALA A 192 17.88 4.65 12.21
C ALA A 192 19.24 3.99 12.49
N LEU A 193 20.25 4.30 11.67
CA LEU A 193 21.62 3.81 11.84
C LEU A 193 22.23 4.24 13.18
N THR A 194 21.99 5.50 13.59
CA THR A 194 22.44 6.05 14.88
C THR A 194 21.79 5.35 16.07
N ASN A 195 20.51 4.97 15.95
CA ASN A 195 19.79 4.18 16.96
C ASN A 195 20.09 2.67 16.86
N ASN A 196 21.09 2.27 16.07
CA ASN A 196 21.52 0.88 15.88
C ASN A 196 20.41 -0.04 15.30
N PHE A 197 19.46 0.52 14.56
CA PHE A 197 18.50 -0.23 13.75
C PHE A 197 19.15 -0.62 12.42
N LYS A 198 20.17 -1.48 12.46
CA LYS A 198 20.87 -1.94 11.26
C LYS A 198 20.03 -2.98 10.52
N ASP A 199 19.84 -2.75 9.23
CA ASP A 199 19.03 -3.59 8.35
C ASP A 199 19.40 -3.32 6.89
N GLU A 200 19.49 -4.36 6.06
CA GLU A 200 19.87 -4.16 4.64
C GLU A 200 18.85 -3.30 3.88
N PHE A 201 17.57 -3.28 4.29
CA PHE A 201 16.58 -2.40 3.68
C PHE A 201 16.80 -0.95 4.08
N ILE A 202 17.18 -0.67 5.33
CA ILE A 202 17.54 0.69 5.78
C ILE A 202 18.78 1.17 5.04
N ASP A 203 19.80 0.30 4.87
CA ASP A 203 21.01 0.62 4.13
C ASP A 203 20.70 0.97 2.67
N LYS A 204 19.79 0.24 2.02
CA LYS A 204 19.30 0.54 0.67
C LYS A 204 18.61 1.89 0.59
N GLU A 205 17.69 2.17 1.50
CA GLU A 205 16.95 3.45 1.49
C GLU A 205 17.87 4.64 1.76
N TYR A 206 18.86 4.48 2.65
CA TYR A 206 19.88 5.49 2.89
C TYR A 206 20.75 5.72 1.65
N LEU A 207 21.23 4.65 1.02
CA LEU A 207 22.03 4.72 -0.20
C LEU A 207 21.26 5.42 -1.33
N TYR A 208 20.01 5.02 -1.55
CA TYR A 208 19.14 5.63 -2.56
C TYR A 208 18.95 7.12 -2.30
N ALA A 209 18.66 7.49 -1.04
CA ALA A 209 18.50 8.88 -0.63
C ALA A 209 19.78 9.70 -0.86
N LEU A 210 20.97 9.17 -0.52
CA LEU A 210 22.26 9.82 -0.77
C LEU A 210 22.50 10.07 -2.26
N ILE A 211 22.29 9.05 -3.10
CA ILE A 211 22.48 9.14 -4.55
C ILE A 211 21.56 10.23 -5.12
N HIS A 212 20.27 10.19 -4.79
CA HIS A 212 19.27 11.10 -5.34
C HIS A 212 19.29 12.50 -4.71
N SER A 213 20.10 12.72 -3.67
CA SER A 213 20.39 14.03 -3.09
C SER A 213 21.76 14.59 -3.49
N ASN A 214 22.37 14.08 -4.57
CA ASN A 214 23.69 14.49 -5.08
C ASN A 214 24.86 14.24 -4.10
N ASN A 215 24.71 13.32 -3.14
CA ASN A 215 25.75 12.94 -2.18
C ASN A 215 26.48 11.66 -2.63
N LEU A 216 26.88 11.58 -3.90
CA LEU A 216 27.43 10.36 -4.51
C LEU A 216 28.71 9.86 -3.83
N GLU A 217 29.61 10.77 -3.42
CA GLU A 217 30.86 10.38 -2.74
C GLU A 217 30.58 9.70 -1.39
N ILE A 218 29.58 10.20 -0.66
CA ILE A 218 29.14 9.61 0.61
C ILE A 218 28.49 8.24 0.34
N ALA A 219 27.66 8.14 -0.71
CA ALA A 219 27.06 6.88 -1.15
C ALA A 219 28.12 5.81 -1.49
N ASP A 220 29.16 6.20 -2.24
CA ASP A 220 30.29 5.33 -2.60
C ASP A 220 31.01 4.80 -1.35
N GLN A 221 31.39 5.69 -0.43
CA GLN A 221 32.05 5.31 0.82
C GLN A 221 31.17 4.43 1.70
N PHE A 222 29.88 4.77 1.80
CA PHE A 222 28.91 4.01 2.57
C PHE A 222 28.77 2.58 2.00
N LEU A 223 28.57 2.44 0.69
CA LEU A 223 28.43 1.11 0.10
C LEU A 223 29.72 0.31 0.23
N LYS A 224 30.90 0.89 -0.02
CA LYS A 224 32.20 0.20 0.20
C LYS A 224 32.34 -0.38 1.60
N LYS A 225 31.87 0.35 2.62
CA LYS A 225 31.95 -0.06 4.02
C LYS A 225 30.93 -1.14 4.38
N ASN A 226 29.72 -1.10 3.81
CA ASN A 226 28.59 -1.90 4.27
C ASN A 226 28.14 -2.99 3.28
N ILE A 227 28.76 -3.11 2.10
CA ILE A 227 28.32 -4.06 1.06
C ILE A 227 28.30 -5.53 1.52
N SER A 228 29.18 -5.91 2.46
CA SER A 228 29.19 -7.24 3.06
C SER A 228 27.96 -7.52 3.94
N GLU A 229 27.34 -6.48 4.49
CA GLU A 229 26.16 -6.58 5.34
C GLU A 229 24.86 -6.74 4.53
N ILE A 230 24.87 -6.35 3.25
CA ILE A 230 23.76 -6.56 2.32
C ILE A 230 23.81 -8.01 1.84
N LYS A 231 23.04 -8.89 2.50
CA LYS A 231 23.11 -10.35 2.31
C LYS A 231 22.40 -10.81 1.06
N SER A 232 21.30 -10.14 0.71
CA SER A 232 20.51 -10.49 -0.47
C SER A 232 21.27 -10.10 -1.75
N PRO A 233 21.60 -11.06 -2.65
CA PRO A 233 22.32 -10.77 -3.88
C PRO A 233 21.60 -9.75 -4.76
N ILE A 234 20.26 -9.82 -4.81
CA ILE A 234 19.46 -8.87 -5.59
C ILE A 234 19.53 -7.46 -5.02
N ASN A 235 19.52 -7.33 -3.69
CA ASN A 235 19.64 -6.04 -3.00
C ASN A 235 21.02 -5.43 -3.19
N ARG A 236 22.07 -6.26 -3.17
CA ARG A 236 23.44 -5.86 -3.45
C ARG A 236 23.61 -5.40 -4.89
N GLU A 237 23.11 -6.19 -5.85
CA GLU A 237 23.14 -5.84 -7.27
C GLU A 237 22.44 -4.49 -7.53
N GLU A 238 21.23 -4.32 -6.98
CA GLU A 238 20.45 -3.08 -7.11
C GLU A 238 21.20 -1.85 -6.53
N SER A 239 21.85 -2.02 -5.37
CA SER A 239 22.63 -0.96 -4.73
C SER A 239 23.79 -0.49 -5.62
N ILE A 240 24.52 -1.43 -6.22
CA ILE A 240 25.62 -1.14 -7.15
C ILE A 240 25.10 -0.47 -8.43
N VAL A 241 24.01 -1.01 -8.99
CA VAL A 241 23.38 -0.50 -10.23
C VAL A 241 22.89 0.94 -10.04
N ASN A 242 22.37 1.29 -8.86
CA ASN A 242 21.97 2.66 -8.54
C ASN A 242 23.18 3.62 -8.56
N ILE A 243 24.31 3.22 -7.97
CA ILE A 243 25.55 4.01 -8.04
C ILE A 243 26.02 4.14 -9.50
N LEU A 244 26.05 3.04 -10.26
CA LEU A 244 26.49 3.05 -11.66
C LEU A 244 25.65 3.98 -12.53
N ASN A 245 24.33 3.91 -12.41
CA ASN A 245 23.40 4.77 -13.13
C ASN A 245 23.70 6.25 -12.86
N PHE A 246 23.80 6.62 -11.58
CA PHE A 246 24.03 8.00 -11.21
C PHE A 246 25.43 8.48 -11.58
N ALA A 247 26.46 7.66 -11.36
CA ALA A 247 27.84 7.97 -11.74
C ALA A 247 27.98 8.15 -13.26
N SER A 248 27.31 7.32 -14.07
CA SER A 248 27.29 7.45 -15.52
C SER A 248 26.65 8.76 -15.97
N LYS A 249 25.45 9.08 -15.46
CA LYS A 249 24.74 10.34 -15.78
C LYS A 249 25.52 11.59 -15.41
N ASN A 250 26.29 11.54 -14.32
CA ASN A 250 27.06 12.67 -13.81
C ASN A 250 28.56 12.61 -14.18
N LYS A 251 28.94 11.72 -15.09
CA LYS A 251 30.32 11.54 -15.59
C LYS A 251 31.36 11.33 -14.48
N GLN A 252 30.98 10.62 -13.42
CA GLN A 252 31.83 10.30 -12.27
C GLN A 252 32.66 9.03 -12.55
N THR A 253 33.62 9.15 -13.47
CA THR A 253 34.36 8.01 -14.06
C THR A 253 35.11 7.16 -13.04
N VAL A 254 35.71 7.76 -12.01
CA VAL A 254 36.44 7.02 -10.97
C VAL A 254 35.52 6.09 -10.19
N ILE A 255 34.39 6.62 -9.71
CA ILE A 255 33.37 5.85 -8.97
C ILE A 255 32.75 4.80 -9.90
N PHE A 256 32.40 5.19 -11.12
CA PHE A 256 31.81 4.29 -12.11
C PHE A 256 32.71 3.07 -12.38
N ASN A 257 33.98 3.29 -12.70
CA ASN A 257 34.92 2.21 -13.04
C ASN A 257 35.16 1.26 -11.87
N TYR A 258 35.20 1.77 -10.64
CA TYR A 258 35.31 0.92 -9.45
C TYR A 258 34.13 -0.04 -9.33
N TRP A 259 32.90 0.51 -9.36
CA TRP A 259 31.69 -0.28 -9.20
C TRP A 259 31.40 -1.18 -10.40
N LEU A 260 31.82 -0.80 -11.60
CA LEU A 260 31.65 -1.62 -12.80
C LEU A 260 32.51 -2.89 -12.70
N LYS A 261 33.78 -2.74 -12.29
CA LYS A 261 34.66 -3.87 -12.04
C LYS A 261 34.08 -4.79 -10.97
N PHE A 262 33.56 -4.20 -9.88
CA PHE A 262 32.92 -4.96 -8.81
C PHE A 262 31.68 -5.73 -9.31
N TYR A 263 30.80 -5.06 -10.06
CA TYR A 263 29.59 -5.66 -10.64
C TYR A 263 29.92 -6.90 -11.48
N TYR A 264 30.86 -6.79 -12.42
CA TYR A 264 31.23 -7.91 -13.28
C TYR A 264 31.96 -9.02 -12.52
N GLY A 265 32.72 -8.67 -11.47
CA GLY A 265 33.38 -9.64 -10.60
C GLY A 265 32.39 -10.50 -9.80
N GLU A 266 31.26 -9.94 -9.37
CA GLU A 266 30.29 -10.64 -8.52
C GLU A 266 29.13 -11.26 -9.31
N PHE A 267 28.50 -10.51 -10.23
CA PHE A 267 27.29 -10.95 -10.93
C PHE A 267 27.57 -11.50 -12.33
N SER A 268 28.78 -11.27 -12.85
CA SER A 268 29.14 -11.62 -14.23
C SER A 268 28.09 -11.09 -15.24
N ASN A 269 27.96 -11.73 -16.41
CA ASN A 269 26.92 -11.39 -17.40
C ASN A 269 25.53 -11.97 -17.07
N ASN A 270 25.31 -12.47 -15.84
CA ASN A 270 24.09 -13.13 -15.43
C ASN A 270 23.24 -12.30 -14.46
N GLY A 271 23.73 -11.12 -14.05
CA GLY A 271 22.99 -10.20 -13.19
C GLY A 271 21.64 -9.79 -13.80
N LYS A 272 20.65 -9.56 -12.94
CA LYS A 272 19.29 -9.13 -13.35
C LYS A 272 19.33 -7.81 -14.12
N TYR A 273 20.28 -6.94 -13.80
CA TYR A 273 20.39 -5.59 -14.35
C TYR A 273 21.48 -5.45 -15.42
N LYS A 274 22.00 -6.56 -15.97
CA LYS A 274 23.11 -6.55 -16.93
C LYS A 274 22.91 -5.62 -18.14
N ASP A 275 21.69 -5.56 -18.67
CA ASP A 275 21.40 -4.76 -19.85
C ASP A 275 21.35 -3.26 -19.52
N ALA A 276 20.93 -2.91 -18.29
CA ALA A 276 21.03 -1.55 -17.78
C ALA A 276 22.51 -1.13 -17.58
N VAL A 277 23.34 -2.02 -17.04
CA VAL A 277 24.78 -1.75 -16.83
C VAL A 277 25.49 -1.50 -18.16
N LYS A 278 25.26 -2.33 -19.19
CA LYS A 278 25.80 -2.11 -20.54
C LYS A 278 25.39 -0.77 -21.13
N LYS A 279 24.15 -0.34 -20.86
CA LYS A 279 23.69 0.99 -21.27
C LYS A 279 24.48 2.07 -20.54
N PHE A 280 24.70 1.96 -19.24
CA PHE A 280 25.47 2.94 -18.47
C PHE A 280 26.93 3.07 -18.94
N GLU A 281 27.54 1.96 -19.35
CA GLU A 281 28.87 1.94 -19.98
C GLU A 281 28.89 2.71 -21.30
N SER A 282 27.83 2.58 -22.10
CA SER A 282 27.69 3.34 -23.34
C SER A 282 27.49 4.83 -23.04
N ASP A 283 26.58 5.15 -22.10
CA ASP A 283 26.22 6.51 -21.73
C ASP A 283 27.40 7.31 -21.16
N ILE A 284 28.28 6.67 -20.37
CA ILE A 284 29.44 7.38 -19.78
C ILE A 284 30.50 7.73 -20.84
N ASN A 285 30.62 6.91 -21.89
CA ASN A 285 31.61 7.06 -22.96
C ASN A 285 31.15 7.99 -24.10
N GLN A 286 29.86 8.34 -24.17
CA GLN A 286 29.36 9.33 -25.12
C GLN A 286 29.75 10.76 -24.69
N LYS A 287 30.33 11.53 -25.62
CA LYS A 287 30.78 12.92 -25.43
C LYS A 287 29.62 13.88 -25.27
#